data_AF-A0A2N3CME7-F1
#
_entry.id   AF-A0A2N3CME7-F1
#
_cell.length_a   1.000
_cell.length_b   1.000
_cell.length_c   1.000
_cell.angle_alpha   90.00
_cell.angle_beta   90.00
_cell.angle_gamma   90.00
#
_symmetry.space_group_name_H-M   'P 1'
#
loop_
_entity.id
_entity.type
_entity.pdbx_description
1 polymer ?
#
loop_
_entity_poly.entity_id
_entity_poly.type
_entity_poly.pdbx_seq_one_letter_code
_entity_poly.pdbx_strand_id
1 'polypeptide(L)' 'MGGAAPLDAALAESPPGGHAAWLRTDDGVRLRAALWPEGARGTVLIFPGRT' A
#
# COMPACT_ATOMS: atom_id res chain seq x y z
N MET A 1 19.00 -2.02 -2.14
CA MET A 1 17.80 -2.79 -2.53
C MET A 1 16.83 -2.76 -1.36
N GLY A 2 15.83 -1.88 -1.38
CA GLY A 2 14.89 -1.74 -0.27
C GLY A 2 13.92 -2.92 -0.27
N GLY A 3 13.80 -3.64 0.84
CA GLY A 3 12.87 -4.76 0.97
C GLY A 3 11.41 -4.34 0.82
N ALA A 4 10.52 -5.34 0.77
CA ALA A 4 9.08 -5.11 0.83
C ALA A 4 8.71 -4.26 2.05
N ALA A 5 7.71 -3.38 1.91
CA ALA A 5 7.24 -2.63 3.06
C ALA A 5 6.39 -3.53 3.96
N PRO A 6 6.37 -3.27 5.28
CA PRO A 6 5.58 -4.09 6.20
C PRO A 6 4.08 -3.96 5.92
N LEU A 7 3.40 -5.10 5.83
CA LEU A 7 1.95 -5.25 5.80
C LEU A 7 1.57 -6.39 6.74
N ASP A 8 0.77 -6.09 7.77
CA ASP A 8 0.20 -7.11 8.64
C ASP A 8 -1.13 -7.58 8.06
N ALA A 9 -1.11 -8.72 7.36
CA ALA A 9 -2.30 -9.25 6.71
C ALA A 9 -3.35 -9.79 7.70
N ALA A 10 -2.97 -10.13 8.93
CA ALA A 10 -3.91 -10.58 9.95
C ALA A 10 -4.71 -9.40 10.53
N LEU A 11 -4.09 -8.22 10.60
CA LEU A 11 -4.75 -7.00 11.07
C LEU A 11 -5.47 -6.22 9.97
N ALA A 12 -5.09 -6.38 8.70
CA ALA A 12 -5.50 -5.48 7.61
C ALA A 12 -7.00 -5.49 7.26
N GLU A 13 -7.82 -6.42 7.77
CA GLU A 13 -9.25 -6.57 7.44
C GLU A 13 -9.56 -6.41 5.93
N SER A 14 -8.59 -6.77 5.08
CA SER A 14 -8.58 -6.54 3.64
C SER A 14 -8.74 -7.85 2.87
N PRO A 15 -9.01 -7.81 1.55
CA PRO A 15 -8.90 -9.00 0.70
C PRO A 15 -7.53 -9.68 0.83
N PRO A 16 -7.42 -10.98 0.53
CA PRO A 16 -6.13 -11.67 0.48
C PRO A 16 -5.26 -11.16 -0.69
N GLY A 17 -3.99 -11.54 -0.72
CA GLY A 17 -3.09 -11.25 -1.84
C GLY A 17 -2.52 -9.82 -1.90
N GLY A 18 -2.81 -8.99 -0.89
CA GLY A 18 -2.22 -7.67 -0.76
C GLY A 18 -0.73 -7.70 -0.45
N HIS A 19 0.01 -6.71 -0.95
CA HIS A 19 1.40 -6.48 -0.57
C HIS A 19 1.66 -4.98 -0.37
N ALA A 20 2.67 -4.64 0.42
CA ALA A 20 3.09 -3.25 0.60
C ALA A 20 4.48 -2.99 0.02
N ALA A 21 4.64 -1.79 -0.55
CA ALA A 21 5.89 -1.31 -1.11
C ALA A 21 6.25 0.06 -0.54
N TRP A 22 7.56 0.32 -0.46
CA TRP A 22 8.07 1.65 -0.20
C TRP A 22 8.13 2.43 -1.51
N LEU A 23 7.52 3.60 -1.52
CA LEU A 23 7.58 4.56 -2.62
C LEU A 23 8.49 5.72 -2.22
N ARG A 24 9.19 6.29 -3.20
CA ARG A 24 10.01 7.48 -3.07
C ARG A 24 9.39 8.57 -3.91
N THR A 25 9.08 9.70 -3.30
CA THR A 25 8.65 10.91 -4.00
C THR A 25 9.88 11.72 -4.43
N ASP A 26 9.68 12.65 -5.36
CA ASP A 26 10.76 13.50 -5.90
C ASP A 26 11.37 14.44 -4.84
N ASP A 27 10.58 14.82 -3.81
CA ASP A 27 11.04 15.58 -2.65
C ASP A 27 11.70 14.70 -1.57
N GLY A 28 11.92 13.42 -1.85
CA GLY A 28 12.66 12.49 -1.00
C GLY A 28 11.85 11.86 0.13
N VAL A 29 10.57 12.20 0.27
CA VAL A 29 9.66 11.56 1.23
C VAL A 29 9.50 10.08 0.89
N ARG A 30 9.52 9.24 1.93
CA ARG A 30 9.29 7.81 1.80
C ARG A 30 7.85 7.49 2.19
N LEU A 31 7.03 7.13 1.22
CA LEU A 31 5.65 6.71 1.42
C LEU A 31 5.56 5.18 1.49
N ARG A 32 4.58 4.66 2.23
CA ARG A 32 4.18 3.25 2.16
C ARG A 32 2.82 3.16 1.49
N ALA A 33 2.71 2.32 0.47
CA ALA A 33 1.43 1.98 -0.15
C ALA A 33 1.19 0.48 -0.07
N ALA A 34 -0.05 0.07 0.17
CA ALA A 34 -0.51 -1.30 0.05
C ALA A 34 -1.37 -1.43 -1.21
N LEU A 35 -1.16 -2.51 -1.96
CA LEU A 35 -1.84 -2.79 -3.23
C LEU A 35 -2.47 -4.19 -3.20
N TRP A 36 -3.74 -4.25 -3.57
CA TRP A 36 -4.46 -5.47 -3.89
C TRP A 36 -4.74 -5.46 -5.40
N PRO A 37 -4.01 -6.25 -6.21
CA PRO A 37 -4.01 -6.14 -7.67
C PRO A 37 -5.22 -6.82 -8.34
N GLU A 38 -6.33 -6.98 -7.62
CA GLU A 38 -7.51 -7.67 -8.12
C GLU A 38 -8.63 -6.68 -8.49
N GLY A 39 -9.40 -7.03 -9.53
CA GLY A 39 -10.53 -6.24 -10.02
C GLY A 39 -10.32 -5.67 -11.42
N ALA A 40 -11.42 -5.49 -12.16
CA ALA A 40 -11.40 -5.06 -13.56
C ALA A 40 -12.04 -3.67 -13.80
N ARG A 41 -12.55 -3.02 -12.75
CA ARG A 41 -13.35 -1.79 -12.86
C ARG A 41 -12.55 -0.50 -12.64
N GLY A 42 -11.22 -0.61 -12.62
CA GLY A 42 -10.30 0.49 -12.35
C GLY A 42 -9.67 0.43 -10.97
N THR A 43 -8.94 1.49 -10.61
CA THR A 43 -8.13 1.58 -9.38
C THR A 43 -8.73 2.62 -8.44
N VAL A 44 -8.91 2.23 -7.17
CA VAL A 44 -9.30 3.15 -6.09
C VAL A 44 -8.08 3.42 -5.22
N LEU A 45 -7.81 4.70 -4.94
CA LEU A 45 -6.77 5.12 -4.02
C LEU A 45 -7.42 5.63 -2.74
N ILE A 46 -7.03 5.07 -1.60
CA ILE A 46 -7.52 5.46 -0.28
C ILE A 46 -6.37 6.09 0.49
N PHE A 47 -6.57 7.33 0.95
CA PHE A 47 -5.60 8.06 1.75
C PHE A 47 -6.16 8.23 3.16
N PRO A 48 -5.46 7.77 4.22
CA PRO A 48 -5.90 8.00 5.59
C PRO A 48 -5.84 9.50 5.93
N GLY A 49 -6.69 9.92 6.87
CA GLY A 49 -6.64 11.26 7.44
C GLY A 49 -5.42 11.47 8.37
N ARG A 50 -5.31 12.67 8.95
CA ARG A 50 -4.24 13.05 9.89
C ARG A 50 -4.65 13.01 11.38
N THR A 51 -5.79 12.40 11.71
CA THR A 51 -6.32 12.36 13.10
C THR A 51 -5.32 11.79 14.09
#